data_AF-A0A947EC93-F1
#
_entry.id   AF-A0A947EC93-F1
#
_cell.length_a   1.000
_cell.length_b   1.000
_cell.length_c   1.000
_cell.angle_alpha   90.00
_cell.angle_beta   90.00
_cell.angle_gamma   90.00
#
_symmetry.space_group_name_H-M   'P 1'
#
loop_
_entity.id
_entity.type
_entity.pdbx_description
1 polymer ?
#
loop_
_entity_poly.entity_id
_entity_poly.type
_entity_poly.pdbx_seq_one_letter_code
_entity_poly.pdbx_strand_id
1 'polypeptide(L)'
;TQGRVSVEVSTPDDISDQGVIVIDQVEAGSVLGVSWTSAPYQWAFDGRALEDTEVIVVDVACIRRRFAGDREFERELNQRFFALLGHRLQETRRRLLAEFTD
;
A
#
# COMPACT_ATOMS: atom_id res chain seq x y z
N THR A 1 5.82 14.19 -6.80
CA THR A 1 4.52 13.51 -6.68
C THR A 1 3.57 14.45 -5.96
N GLN A 2 2.29 14.40 -6.32
CA GLN A 2 1.23 15.24 -5.74
C GLN A 2 -0.09 14.46 -5.74
N GLY A 3 -1.08 14.95 -4.98
CA GLY A 3 -2.41 14.38 -4.93
C GLY A 3 -2.65 13.46 -3.74
N ARG A 4 -3.81 12.78 -3.77
CA ARG A 4 -4.32 11.90 -2.72
C ARG A 4 -4.94 10.66 -3.33
N VAL A 5 -4.65 9.50 -2.75
CA VAL A 5 -5.12 8.20 -3.22
C VAL A 5 -5.75 7.43 -2.07
N SER A 6 -6.96 6.91 -2.27
CA SER A 6 -7.55 5.90 -1.38
C SER A 6 -6.99 4.52 -1.71
N VAL A 7 -6.82 3.72 -0.66
CA VAL A 7 -6.51 2.29 -0.75
C VAL A 7 -7.77 1.53 -0.38
N GLU A 8 -8.24 0.70 -1.30
CA GLU A 8 -9.59 0.17 -1.29
C GLU A 8 -9.61 -1.36 -1.41
N VAL A 9 -10.60 -1.98 -0.79
CA VAL A 9 -10.92 -3.40 -0.93
C VAL A 9 -12.28 -3.50 -1.58
N SER A 10 -12.37 -4.20 -2.72
CA SER A 10 -13.65 -4.60 -3.30
C SER A 10 -14.33 -5.62 -2.37
N THR A 11 -15.58 -5.38 -2.02
CA THR A 11 -16.36 -6.25 -1.13
C THR A 11 -17.62 -6.75 -1.82
N PRO A 12 -18.07 -7.98 -1.55
CA PRO A 12 -19.38 -8.42 -2.00
C PRO A 12 -20.51 -7.57 -1.39
N ASP A 13 -21.65 -7.55 -2.07
CA ASP A 13 -22.81 -6.69 -1.73
C ASP A 13 -23.41 -7.00 -0.34
N ASP A 14 -23.19 -8.19 0.21
CA ASP A 14 -23.67 -8.56 1.56
C ASP A 14 -22.80 -8.01 2.69
N ILE A 15 -21.61 -7.47 2.38
CA ILE A 15 -20.70 -6.83 3.34
C ILE A 15 -20.84 -5.30 3.33
N SER A 16 -21.04 -4.69 2.16
CA SER A 16 -21.12 -3.24 2.01
C SER A 16 -22.04 -2.85 0.85
N ASP A 17 -22.99 -1.94 1.11
CA ASP A 17 -23.88 -1.39 0.10
C ASP A 17 -23.14 -0.62 -1.02
N GLN A 18 -21.90 -0.20 -0.76
CA GLN A 18 -21.08 0.54 -1.72
C GLN A 18 -20.19 -0.37 -2.58
N GLY A 19 -20.12 -1.68 -2.27
CA GLY A 19 -19.27 -2.65 -2.98
C GLY A 19 -17.76 -2.44 -2.79
N VAL A 20 -17.35 -1.46 -1.98
CA VAL A 20 -15.96 -1.12 -1.70
C VAL A 20 -15.81 -0.61 -0.27
N ILE A 21 -14.67 -0.89 0.36
CA ILE A 21 -14.28 -0.34 1.66
C ILE A 21 -12.93 0.39 1.51
N VAL A 22 -12.89 1.65 1.95
CA VAL A 22 -11.65 2.43 2.03
C VAL A 22 -10.92 2.06 3.32
N ILE A 23 -9.74 1.45 3.21
CA ILE A 23 -8.94 1.00 4.36
C ILE A 23 -7.78 1.94 4.69
N ASP A 24 -7.33 2.73 3.69
CA ASP A 24 -6.32 3.75 3.89
C ASP A 24 -6.48 4.93 2.92
N GLN A 25 -5.89 6.06 3.26
CA GLN A 25 -5.72 7.20 2.37
C GLN A 25 -4.28 7.69 2.50
N VAL A 26 -3.64 7.89 1.37
CA VAL A 26 -2.24 8.32 1.31
C VAL A 26 -2.11 9.61 0.52
N GLU A 27 -1.11 10.39 0.91
CA GLU A 27 -0.80 11.69 0.30
C GLU A 27 0.56 11.67 -0.39
N ALA A 28 0.91 12.77 -1.05
CA ALA A 28 2.23 13.00 -1.63
C ALA A 28 3.38 12.60 -0.69
N GLY A 29 4.40 11.93 -1.24
CA GLY A 29 5.52 11.38 -0.49
C GLY A 29 5.30 9.94 0.03
N SER A 30 4.08 9.40 -0.06
CA SER A 30 3.79 8.01 0.29
C SER A 30 4.12 7.03 -0.84
N VAL A 31 4.40 5.76 -0.49
CA VAL A 31 4.64 4.66 -1.44
C VAL A 31 3.42 3.74 -1.48
N LEU A 32 2.87 3.43 -2.66
CA LEU A 32 1.77 2.47 -2.83
C LEU A 32 2.24 1.18 -3.50
N GLY A 33 1.36 0.17 -3.47
CA GLY A 33 1.55 -1.05 -4.25
C GLY A 33 2.64 -1.98 -3.74
N VAL A 34 3.00 -1.95 -2.46
CA VAL A 34 4.10 -2.78 -1.90
C VAL A 34 3.79 -4.28 -1.79
N SER A 35 2.63 -4.74 -2.26
CA SER A 35 2.23 -6.15 -2.26
C SER A 35 3.16 -7.06 -3.10
N TRP A 36 4.03 -6.48 -3.95
CA TRP A 36 5.07 -7.22 -4.68
C TRP A 36 6.26 -7.65 -3.80
N THR A 37 6.37 -7.17 -2.57
CA THR A 37 7.52 -7.48 -1.69
C THR A 37 7.50 -8.90 -1.15
N SER A 38 6.36 -9.59 -1.21
CA SER A 38 6.21 -11.01 -0.88
C SER A 38 5.39 -11.74 -1.94
N ALA A 39 5.66 -13.04 -2.13
CA ALA A 39 4.83 -13.87 -3.00
C ALA A 39 3.37 -13.87 -2.47
N PRO A 40 2.34 -13.87 -3.33
CA PRO A 40 2.36 -14.18 -4.77
C PRO A 40 2.56 -12.97 -5.70
N TYR A 41 3.01 -11.81 -5.20
CA TYR A 41 3.25 -10.59 -6.00
C TYR A 41 2.01 -10.01 -6.68
N GLN A 42 0.86 -10.18 -6.04
CA GLN A 42 -0.42 -9.67 -6.52
C GLN A 42 -0.81 -8.44 -5.72
N TRP A 43 -1.48 -7.49 -6.37
CA TRP A 43 -2.09 -6.37 -5.66
C TRP A 43 -3.10 -6.91 -4.65
N ALA A 44 -2.93 -6.52 -3.39
CA ALA A 44 -3.88 -6.89 -2.33
C ALA A 44 -5.06 -5.91 -2.23
N PHE A 45 -4.87 -4.70 -2.76
CA PHE A 45 -5.79 -3.57 -2.64
C PHE A 45 -5.76 -2.76 -3.92
N ASP A 46 -6.89 -2.11 -4.22
CA ASP A 46 -6.99 -1.14 -5.28
C ASP A 46 -6.51 0.24 -4.80
N GLY A 47 -6.02 1.05 -5.73
CA GLY A 47 -5.65 2.44 -5.49
C GLY A 47 -6.49 3.35 -6.37
N ARG A 48 -7.29 4.23 -5.76
CA ARG A 48 -8.14 5.18 -6.48
C ARG A 48 -7.70 6.61 -6.20
N ALA A 49 -7.40 7.36 -7.26
CA ALA A 49 -7.11 8.79 -7.13
C ALA A 49 -8.37 9.53 -6.67
N LEU A 50 -8.24 10.32 -5.60
CA LEU A 50 -9.31 11.15 -5.03
C LEU A 50 -9.31 12.57 -5.61
N GLU A 51 -8.18 12.98 -6.19
CA GLU A 51 -7.94 14.27 -6.83
C GLU A 51 -6.89 14.10 -7.93
N ASP A 52 -6.60 15.17 -8.69
CA ASP A 52 -5.54 15.16 -9.70
C ASP A 52 -4.21 14.75 -9.08
N THR A 53 -3.73 13.56 -9.47
CA THR A 53 -2.64 12.85 -8.78
C THR A 53 -1.51 12.53 -9.75
N GLU A 54 -0.28 12.83 -9.34
CA GLU A 54 0.95 12.49 -10.09
C GLU A 54 1.81 11.52 -9.27
N VAL A 55 2.12 10.37 -9.86
CA VAL A 55 2.88 9.29 -9.22
C VAL A 55 4.15 8.96 -9.99
N ILE A 56 5.14 8.43 -9.28
CA ILE A 56 6.31 7.80 -9.89
C ILE A 56 6.06 6.29 -9.93
N VAL A 57 6.06 5.71 -11.13
CA VAL A 57 5.94 4.26 -11.31
C VAL A 57 7.32 3.63 -11.26
N VAL A 58 7.47 2.61 -10.43
CA VAL A 58 8.72 1.89 -10.22
C VAL A 58 8.60 0.48 -10.82
N ASP A 59 9.55 0.10 -11.68
CA ASP A 59 9.63 -1.27 -12.21
C ASP A 59 10.11 -2.24 -11.13
N VAL A 60 9.16 -2.93 -10.52
CA VAL A 60 9.40 -3.92 -9.44
C VAL A 60 10.14 -5.16 -9.95
N ALA A 61 10.00 -5.53 -11.23
CA ALA A 61 10.74 -6.64 -11.80
C ALA A 61 12.23 -6.29 -11.93
N CYS A 62 12.55 -5.04 -12.26
CA CYS A 62 13.93 -4.54 -12.26
C CYS A 62 14.54 -4.60 -10.86
N ILE A 63 13.82 -4.11 -9.83
CA ILE A 63 14.27 -4.17 -8.43
C ILE A 63 14.54 -5.62 -8.01
N ARG A 64 13.60 -6.54 -8.28
CA ARG A 64 13.76 -7.96 -7.91
C ARG A 64 14.92 -8.63 -8.62
N ARG A 65 15.17 -8.32 -9.90
CA ARG A 65 16.37 -8.79 -10.61
C ARG A 65 17.66 -8.30 -9.93
N ARG A 66 17.65 -7.06 -9.44
CA ARG A 66 18.81 -6.47 -8.76
C ARG A 66 19.12 -7.13 -7.42
N PHE A 67 18.10 -7.57 -6.67
CA PHE A 67 18.27 -8.26 -5.38
C PHE A 67 19.19 -9.48 -5.50
N ALA A 68 19.04 -10.30 -6.54
CA ALA A 68 19.86 -11.50 -6.74
C ALA A 68 21.37 -11.22 -6.84
N GLY A 69 21.76 -10.01 -7.25
CA GLY A 69 23.15 -9.61 -7.43
C GLY A 69 23.68 -8.64 -6.38
N ASP A 70 22.87 -8.21 -5.40
CA ASP A 70 23.28 -7.23 -4.39
C ASP A 70 22.45 -7.32 -3.11
N ARG A 71 23.05 -8.00 -2.14
CA ARG A 71 22.45 -8.24 -0.82
C ARG A 71 22.37 -7.00 0.04
N GLU A 72 23.24 -6.01 -0.17
CA GLU A 72 23.18 -4.75 0.57
C GLU A 72 21.97 -3.94 0.10
N PHE A 73 21.82 -3.79 -1.22
CA PHE A 73 20.66 -3.17 -1.82
C PHE A 73 19.35 -3.86 -1.40
N GLU A 74 19.31 -5.19 -1.44
CA GLU A 74 18.15 -5.96 -0.96
C GLU A 74 17.84 -5.66 0.51
N ARG A 75 18.84 -5.74 1.40
CA ARG A 75 18.67 -5.49 2.84
C ARG A 75 18.14 -4.10 3.11
N GLU A 76 18.76 -3.07 2.53
CA GLU A 76 18.37 -1.67 2.73
C GLU A 76 16.95 -1.42 2.25
N LEU A 77 16.58 -1.95 1.08
CA LEU A 77 15.24 -1.74 0.54
C LEU A 77 14.17 -2.51 1.33
N ASN A 78 14.46 -3.75 1.74
CA ASN A 78 13.57 -4.53 2.58
C ASN A 78 13.34 -3.88 3.94
N GLN A 79 14.38 -3.32 4.59
CA GLN A 79 14.21 -2.59 5.86
C GLN A 79 13.24 -1.41 5.73
N ARG A 80 13.33 -0.64 4.62
CA ARG A 80 12.41 0.47 4.35
C ARG A 80 10.98 -0.01 4.12
N PHE A 81 10.79 -1.12 3.39
CA PHE A 81 9.45 -1.69 3.19
C PHE A 81 8.85 -2.25 4.48
N PHE A 82 9.64 -2.93 5.32
CA PHE A 82 9.17 -3.41 6.62
C PHE A 82 8.74 -2.27 7.53
N ALA A 83 9.51 -1.19 7.60
CA ALA A 83 9.14 0.00 8.36
C ALA A 83 7.82 0.62 7.85
N LEU A 84 7.68 0.75 6.53
CA LEU A 84 6.46 1.27 5.89
C LEU A 84 5.23 0.39 6.18
N LEU A 85 5.35 -0.92 6.00
CA LEU A 85 4.27 -1.88 6.26
C LEU A 85 3.88 -1.89 7.74
N GLY A 86 4.88 -1.85 8.63
CA GLY A 86 4.67 -1.74 10.08
C GLY A 86 3.90 -0.49 10.45
N HIS A 87 4.30 0.68 9.92
CA HIS A 87 3.61 1.94 10.14
C HIS A 87 2.14 1.88 9.67
N ARG A 88 1.90 1.40 8.45
CA ARG A 88 0.54 1.27 7.90
C ARG A 88 -0.34 0.36 8.74
N LEU A 89 0.18 -0.78 9.17
CA LEU A 89 -0.57 -1.71 10.02
C LEU A 89 -0.98 -1.06 11.35
N GLN A 90 -0.11 -0.26 11.96
CA GLN A 90 -0.45 0.44 13.20
C GLN A 90 -1.52 1.52 12.97
N GLU A 91 -1.42 2.30 11.88
CA GLU A 91 -2.45 3.29 11.56
C GLU A 91 -3.81 2.64 11.25
N THR A 92 -3.83 1.56 10.47
CA THR A 92 -5.08 0.82 10.22
C THR A 92 -5.67 0.29 11.52
N ARG A 93 -4.85 -0.30 12.42
CA ARG A 93 -5.33 -0.76 13.74
C ARG A 93 -5.87 0.37 14.59
N ARG A 94 -5.22 1.53 14.59
CA ARG A 94 -5.67 2.71 15.33
C ARG A 94 -7.03 3.19 14.83
N ARG A 95 -7.24 3.23 13.50
CA ARG A 95 -8.53 3.61 12.91
C ARG A 95 -9.64 2.60 13.24
N LEU A 96 -9.35 1.30 13.12
CA LEU A 96 -10.29 0.24 13.49
C LEU A 96 -10.69 0.32 14.97
N LEU A 97 -9.73 0.55 15.87
CA LEU A 97 -10.04 0.68 17.30
C LEU A 97 -10.88 1.93 17.60
N ALA A 98 -10.64 3.04 16.88
CA ALA A 98 -11.45 4.25 17.01
C ALA A 98 -12.91 3.99 16.64
N GLU A 99 -13.18 3.20 15.59
CA GLU A 99 -14.54 2.82 15.16
C GLU A 99 -15.33 2.05 16.23
N PHE A 100 -14.66 1.28 17.09
CA PHE A 100 -15.31 0.55 18.19
C PHE A 100 -15.38 1.34 19.51
N THR A 101 -14.74 2.50 19.59
CA THR A 101 -14.65 3.29 20.84
C THR A 101 -15.50 4.56 20.81
N ASP A 102 -16.10 4.89 19.65
CA ASP A 102 -17.15 5.91 19.48
C ASP A 102 -18.56 5.28 19.47
#